data_AF-A0A9E5B2K8-F1
#
_entry.id   AF-A0A9E5B2K8-F1
#
_cell.length_a   1.000
_cell.length_b   1.000
_cell.length_c   1.000
_cell.angle_alpha   90.00
_cell.angle_beta   90.00
_cell.angle_gamma   90.00
#
_symmetry.space_group_name_H-M   'P 1'
#
loop_
_entity.id
_entity.type
_entity.pdbx_description
1 polymer ?
#
loop_
_entity_poly.entity_id
_entity_poly.type
_entity_poly.pdbx_seq_one_letter_code
_entity_poly.pdbx_strand_id
1 'polypeptide(L)' 'RSTVPAGLSGVVAIAAGGWHTVALKQDGTVVAWGENYKGQTTVPAGLSGVVAIAAGGAHTVVLKLD' A
#
# COMPACT_ATOMS: atom_id res chain seq x y z
N ARG A 1 -13.23 7.85 -7.75
CA ARG A 1 -12.54 8.94 -7.01
C ARG A 1 -12.18 8.41 -5.64
N SER A 2 -10.88 8.35 -5.31
CA SER A 2 -10.42 7.94 -3.99
C SER A 2 -9.84 9.15 -3.27
N THR A 3 -10.16 9.33 -1.99
CA THR A 3 -9.61 10.38 -1.13
C THR A 3 -8.37 9.85 -0.42
N VAL A 4 -7.32 10.65 -0.36
CA VAL A 4 -6.10 10.31 0.40
C VAL A 4 -6.46 10.14 1.88
N PRO A 5 -6.09 9.02 2.53
CA PRO A 5 -6.32 8.82 3.96
C PRO A 5 -5.67 9.90 4.81
N ALA A 6 -6.36 10.32 5.88
CA ALA A 6 -5.76 11.18 6.90
C ALA A 6 -4.65 10.42 7.66
N GLY A 7 -3.70 11.16 8.22
CA GLY A 7 -2.68 10.57 9.11
C GLY A 7 -1.54 9.83 8.40
N LEU A 8 -1.34 10.03 7.09
CA LEU A 8 -0.19 9.50 6.35
C LEU A 8 1.10 10.29 6.63
N SER A 9 1.56 10.28 7.88
CA SER A 9 2.89 10.80 8.25
C SER A 9 3.98 9.76 8.05
N GLY A 10 5.21 10.21 7.75
CA GLY A 10 6.37 9.32 7.60
C GLY A 10 6.29 8.37 6.40
N VAL A 11 5.56 8.75 5.33
CA VAL A 11 5.56 8.00 4.07
C VAL A 11 6.93 8.13 3.39
N VAL A 12 7.52 6.99 3.02
CA VAL A 12 8.85 6.90 2.40
C VAL A 12 8.80 6.38 0.96
N ALA A 13 7.70 5.71 0.56
CA ALA A 13 7.48 5.31 -0.82
C ALA A 13 5.99 5.27 -1.18
N ILE A 14 5.67 5.47 -2.46
CA ILE A 14 4.31 5.40 -3.02
C ILE A 14 4.36 4.59 -4.32
N ALA A 15 3.35 3.75 -4.55
CA ALA A 15 3.09 3.09 -5.82
C ALA A 15 1.63 3.32 -6.24
N ALA A 16 1.41 3.61 -7.53
CA ALA A 16 0.08 3.81 -8.09
C ALA A 16 -0.25 2.67 -9.07
N GLY A 17 -1.32 1.93 -8.78
CA GLY A 17 -1.91 0.96 -9.69
C GLY A 17 -2.97 1.60 -10.59
N GLY A 18 -3.78 0.78 -11.27
CA GLY A 18 -4.81 1.28 -12.18
C GLY A 18 -5.86 2.16 -11.48
N TRP A 19 -6.36 1.70 -10.34
CA TRP A 19 -7.44 2.36 -9.58
C TRP A 19 -7.19 2.42 -8.06
N HIS A 20 -5.94 2.18 -7.64
CA HIS A 20 -5.55 2.20 -6.23
C HIS A 20 -4.15 2.79 -6.05
N THR A 21 -3.87 3.23 -4.83
CA THR A 21 -2.57 3.73 -4.41
C THR A 21 -2.13 2.98 -3.17
N VAL A 22 -0.82 2.74 -3.07
CA VAL A 22 -0.17 2.08 -1.95
C VAL A 22 0.91 3.02 -1.44
N ALA A 23 0.98 3.21 -0.12
CA ALA A 23 2.05 3.94 0.55
C ALA A 23 2.76 3.02 1.53
N LEU A 24 4.08 3.14 1.57
CA LEU A 24 4.94 2.54 2.58
C LEU A 24 5.38 3.63 3.56
N LYS A 25 5.15 3.41 4.85
CA LYS A 25 5.65 4.26 5.93
C LYS A 25 7.03 3.79 6.40
N GLN A 26 7.77 4.70 7.03
CA GLN A 26 9.11 4.45 7.57
C GLN A 26 9.14 3.33 8.62
N ASP A 27 8.02 3.10 9.32
CA ASP A 27 7.86 2.03 10.30
C ASP A 27 7.54 0.65 9.66
N GLY A 28 7.53 0.55 8.33
CA GLY A 28 7.20 -0.66 7.60
C GLY A 28 5.69 -0.91 7.43
N THR A 29 4.83 0.01 7.87
CA THR A 29 3.38 -0.08 7.66
C THR A 29 3.03 0.19 6.20
N VAL A 30 2.17 -0.65 5.63
CA VAL A 30 1.59 -0.44 4.29
C VAL A 30 0.16 0.08 4.42
N VAL A 31 -0.14 1.17 3.74
CA VAL A 31 -1.49 1.71 3.62
C VAL A 31 -1.89 1.70 2.15
N ALA A 32 -3.00 1.04 1.82
CA ALA A 32 -3.54 1.02 0.47
C ALA A 32 -4.96 1.61 0.45
N TRP A 33 -5.27 2.42 -0.55
CA TRP A 33 -6.58 3.06 -0.71
C TRP A 33 -6.96 3.17 -2.19
N GLY A 34 -8.26 3.25 -2.47
CA GLY A 34 -8.77 3.19 -3.84
C GLY A 34 -9.83 2.12 -4.01
N GLU A 35 -9.99 1.68 -5.26
CA GLU A 35 -10.84 0.56 -5.62
C GLU A 35 -10.33 -0.75 -5.00
N ASN A 36 -11.25 -1.62 -4.56
CA ASN A 36 -10.89 -2.87 -3.90
C ASN A 36 -11.68 -4.10 -4.41
N TYR A 37 -12.26 -4.07 -5.62
CA TYR A 37 -13.07 -5.20 -6.12
C TYR A 37 -12.29 -6.51 -6.29
N LYS A 38 -10.95 -6.46 -6.32
CA LYS A 38 -10.05 -7.62 -6.40
C LYS A 38 -9.22 -7.83 -5.13
N GLY A 39 -9.47 -7.07 -4.06
CA GLY A 39 -8.67 -7.13 -2.85
C GLY A 39 -7.34 -6.36 -2.93
N GLN A 40 -7.12 -5.55 -3.97
CA GLN A 40 -5.87 -4.84 -4.21
C GLN A 40 -5.47 -3.82 -3.11
N THR A 41 -6.42 -3.39 -2.28
CA THR A 41 -6.17 -2.55 -1.10
C THR A 41 -6.38 -3.28 0.22
N THR A 42 -6.64 -4.59 0.20
CA THR A 42 -6.76 -5.41 1.41
C THR A 42 -5.36 -5.78 1.90
N VAL A 43 -4.81 -4.96 2.79
CA VAL A 43 -3.52 -5.24 3.45
C VAL A 43 -3.73 -6.31 4.54
N PRO A 44 -2.98 -7.43 4.56
CA PRO A 44 -3.10 -8.44 5.61
C PRO A 44 -2.87 -7.86 7.01
N ALA A 45 -3.69 -8.28 7.97
CA ALA A 45 -3.49 -7.93 9.37
C ALA A 45 -2.13 -8.46 9.85
N GLY A 46 -1.40 -7.64 10.62
CA GLY A 46 -0.08 -8.00 11.14
C GLY A 46 1.06 -7.97 10.12
N LEU A 47 0.82 -7.45 8.90
CA LEU A 47 1.90 -7.22 7.95
C LEU A 47 2.90 -6.21 8.53
N SER A 48 4.16 -6.63 8.67
CA SER A 48 5.28 -5.84 9.18
C SER A 48 6.55 -6.16 8.40
N GLY A 49 7.61 -5.36 8.61
CA GLY A 49 8.92 -5.59 7.99
C GLY A 49 8.95 -5.36 6.47
N VAL A 50 7.99 -4.60 5.94
CA VAL A 50 7.95 -4.26 4.51
C VAL A 50 9.00 -3.21 4.20
N VAL A 51 9.80 -3.46 3.17
CA VAL A 51 10.89 -2.56 2.74
C VAL A 51 10.69 -2.02 1.32
N ALA A 52 9.82 -2.63 0.52
CA ALA A 52 9.46 -2.11 -0.80
C ALA A 52 8.03 -2.48 -1.18
N ILE A 53 7.44 -1.67 -2.07
CA ILE A 53 6.08 -1.82 -2.59
C ILE A 53 6.07 -1.68 -4.11
N ALA A 54 5.16 -2.40 -4.77
CA ALA A 54 4.83 -2.23 -6.18
C ALA A 54 3.32 -2.41 -6.37
N ALA A 55 2.73 -1.66 -7.31
CA ALA A 55 1.31 -1.74 -7.64
C ALA A 55 1.15 -1.96 -9.15
N GLY A 56 0.45 -3.04 -9.51
CA GLY A 56 0.01 -3.31 -10.88
C GLY A 56 -1.42 -2.83 -11.14
N GLY A 57 -2.02 -3.23 -12.26
CA GLY A 57 -3.38 -2.79 -12.62
C GLY A 57 -4.43 -3.05 -11.52
N ALA A 58 -4.42 -4.25 -10.95
CA ALA A 58 -5.36 -4.68 -9.91
C ALA A 58 -4.70 -5.56 -8.82
N HIS A 59 -3.39 -5.42 -8.59
CA HIS A 59 -2.66 -6.16 -7.58
C HIS A 59 -1.61 -5.29 -6.90
N THR A 60 -1.29 -5.63 -5.65
CA THR A 60 -0.22 -5.03 -4.84
C THR A 60 0.77 -6.12 -4.47
N VAL A 61 2.07 -5.82 -4.60
CA VAL A 61 3.15 -6.70 -4.16
C VAL A 61 4.01 -5.94 -3.14
N VAL A 62 4.48 -6.65 -2.13
CA VAL A 62 5.36 -6.13 -1.09
C VAL A 62 6.62 -6.99 -1.01
N LEU A 63 7.75 -6.36 -0.71
CA LEU A 63 8.98 -7.06 -0.35
C LEU A 63 9.18 -6.94 1.15
N LYS A 64 9.43 -8.07 1.81
CA LYS A 64 9.87 -8.14 3.20
C LYS A 64 11.37 -8.41 3.28
N LEU A 65 11.96 -8.04 4.41
CA LEU A 65 13.38 -8.22 4.69
C LEU A 65 13.69 -9.56 5.43
N ASP A 66 12.67 -10.37 5.73
CA ASP A 66 12.81 -11.62 6.49
C ASP A 66 13.25 -12.82 5.63
#